data_AF-A0A2N2UZW8-F1
#
_entry.id   AF-A0A2N2UZW8-F1
#
_cell.length_a   1.000
_cell.length_b   1.000
_cell.length_c   1.000
_cell.angle_alpha   90.00
_cell.angle_beta   90.00
_cell.angle_gamma   90.00
#
_symmetry.space_group_name_H-M   'P 1'
#
loop_
_entity.id
_entity.type
_entity.pdbx_description
1 polymer ?
#
loop_
_entity_poly.entity_id
_entity_poly.type
_entity_poly.pdbx_seq_one_letter_code
_entity_poly.pdbx_strand_id
1 'polypeptide(L)'
;MPTSPLTDLLQSALTARQPLIEQLQAEDTNAYRLFNGSSEGLPGLTIDRYGDLLLVQTFHAALDGHDRPEIEAFYAAALPGLVCIYNDRSRANSRVVNPLPAEVLAEAQKPREFHELGLRYLVQGRHAGQDPWLFLDMRAGRRRVLQEAAGKSVLNLFAYTCGIGIAAAKGGAAHVVNVDFAESNLKVGKDNARLNDLPIRLRFVHSDAFAAMRQLAGIGQPGMV
;
A
#
# COMPACT_ATOMS: atom_id res chain seq x y z
N MET A 1 -16.09 24.34 -17.90
CA MET A 1 -15.15 25.14 -17.10
C MET A 1 -13.82 25.12 -17.83
N PRO A 2 -13.07 26.23 -17.93
CA PRO A 2 -11.68 26.15 -18.42
C PRO A 2 -10.91 25.15 -17.55
N THR A 3 -10.12 24.26 -18.17
CA THR A 3 -9.26 23.34 -17.45
C THR A 3 -8.07 24.12 -16.87
N SER A 4 -7.70 23.82 -15.63
CA SER A 4 -6.47 24.36 -15.04
C SER A 4 -5.27 23.51 -15.48
N PRO A 5 -4.03 24.05 -15.40
CA PRO A 5 -2.82 23.26 -15.63
C PRO A 5 -2.77 21.96 -14.82
N LEU A 6 -3.28 21.94 -13.58
CA LEU A 6 -3.33 20.75 -12.75
C LEU A 6 -4.31 19.71 -13.30
N THR A 7 -5.55 20.11 -13.62
CA THR A 7 -6.53 19.22 -14.25
C THR A 7 -5.99 18.59 -15.54
N ASP A 8 -5.25 19.33 -16.36
CA ASP A 8 -4.65 18.80 -17.59
C ASP A 8 -3.59 17.72 -17.31
N LEU A 9 -2.77 17.91 -16.26
CA LEU A 9 -1.80 16.90 -15.80
C LEU A 9 -2.51 15.65 -15.27
N LEU A 10 -3.55 15.81 -14.43
CA LEU A 10 -4.34 14.71 -13.90
C LEU A 10 -5.04 13.92 -15.03
N GLN A 11 -5.62 14.62 -16.00
CA GLN A 11 -6.27 14.02 -17.14
C GLN A 11 -5.28 13.24 -18.01
N SER A 12 -4.12 13.81 -18.30
CA SER A 12 -3.06 13.15 -19.07
C SER A 12 -2.55 11.89 -18.37
N ALA A 13 -2.31 11.96 -17.06
CA ALA A 13 -1.91 10.84 -16.23
C ALA A 13 -2.97 9.72 -16.21
N LEU A 14 -4.25 10.06 -16.04
CA LEU A 14 -5.34 9.10 -16.06
C LEU A 14 -5.49 8.43 -17.43
N THR A 15 -5.46 9.21 -18.51
CA THR A 15 -5.53 8.70 -19.89
C THR A 15 -4.37 7.75 -20.19
N ALA A 16 -3.14 8.10 -19.80
CA ALA A 16 -1.97 7.24 -19.98
C ALA A 16 -2.08 5.89 -19.25
N ARG A 17 -2.84 5.83 -18.16
CA ARG A 17 -3.06 4.61 -17.36
C ARG A 17 -4.24 3.78 -17.81
N GLN A 18 -5.09 4.26 -18.71
CA GLN A 18 -6.33 3.56 -19.08
C GLN A 18 -6.09 2.08 -19.49
N PRO A 19 -5.08 1.75 -20.33
CA PRO A 19 -4.81 0.34 -20.67
C PRO A 19 -4.36 -0.49 -19.46
N LEU A 20 -3.59 0.10 -18.56
CA LEU A 20 -3.16 -0.57 -17.33
C LEU A 20 -4.35 -0.80 -16.39
N ILE A 21 -5.25 0.17 -16.24
CA ILE A 21 -6.43 0.05 -15.37
C ILE A 21 -7.33 -1.09 -15.86
N GLU A 22 -7.55 -1.20 -17.17
CA GLU A 22 -8.31 -2.31 -17.78
C GLU A 22 -7.65 -3.67 -17.50
N GLN A 23 -6.34 -3.76 -17.67
CA GLN A 23 -5.58 -4.97 -17.32
C GLN A 23 -5.72 -5.32 -15.83
N LEU A 24 -5.54 -4.34 -14.94
CA LEU A 24 -5.62 -4.54 -13.49
C LEU A 24 -7.02 -4.98 -13.07
N GLN A 25 -8.07 -4.44 -13.68
CA GLN A 25 -9.45 -4.87 -13.43
C GLN A 25 -9.65 -6.34 -13.85
N ALA A 26 -9.09 -6.75 -14.99
CA ALA A 26 -9.13 -8.16 -15.44
C ALA A 26 -8.36 -9.10 -14.50
N GLU A 27 -7.36 -8.58 -13.78
CA GLU A 27 -6.58 -9.30 -12.77
C GLU A 27 -7.16 -9.18 -11.35
N ASP A 28 -8.42 -8.76 -11.20
CA ASP A 28 -9.08 -8.48 -9.89
C ASP A 28 -8.20 -7.59 -8.99
N THR A 29 -7.78 -6.45 -9.53
CA THR A 29 -6.99 -5.44 -8.84
C THR A 29 -7.67 -4.09 -8.90
N ASN A 30 -8.01 -3.54 -7.73
CA ASN A 30 -8.63 -2.22 -7.58
C ASN A 30 -7.75 -1.23 -6.78
N ALA A 31 -6.44 -1.49 -6.72
CA ALA A 31 -5.46 -0.61 -6.09
C ALA A 31 -4.27 -0.32 -7.02
N TYR A 32 -4.01 0.96 -7.29
CA TYR A 32 -2.97 1.44 -8.22
C TYR A 32 -2.71 2.93 -8.07
N ARG A 33 -1.52 3.37 -8.49
CA ARG A 33 -1.13 4.79 -8.52
C ARG A 33 -1.82 5.49 -9.68
N LEU A 34 -2.60 6.53 -9.37
CA LEU A 34 -3.28 7.39 -10.33
C LEU A 34 -2.41 8.56 -10.78
N PHE A 35 -1.54 9.06 -9.90
CA PHE A 35 -0.63 10.16 -10.20
C PHE A 35 0.72 9.99 -9.49
N ASN A 36 1.81 10.11 -10.22
CA ASN A 36 3.20 10.05 -9.79
C ASN A 36 3.91 11.36 -10.16
N GLY A 37 3.82 12.36 -9.30
CA GLY A 37 4.19 13.73 -9.60
C GLY A 37 5.62 13.93 -10.11
N SER A 38 6.58 13.11 -9.68
CA SER A 38 7.96 13.15 -10.17
C SER A 38 8.09 12.85 -11.68
N SER A 39 7.16 12.08 -12.25
CA SER A 39 7.12 11.74 -13.67
C SER A 39 6.07 12.56 -14.45
N GLU A 40 5.19 13.26 -13.73
CA GLU A 40 3.94 13.82 -14.28
C GLU A 40 3.78 15.30 -14.01
N GLY A 41 4.89 16.01 -13.81
CA GLY A 41 4.95 17.46 -13.83
C GLY A 41 4.65 18.17 -12.50
N LEU A 42 4.42 17.42 -11.41
CA LEU A 42 4.23 18.00 -10.08
C LEU A 42 4.98 17.23 -8.98
N PRO A 43 6.33 17.30 -8.95
CA PRO A 43 7.15 16.55 -8.01
C PRO A 43 6.72 16.76 -6.56
N GLY A 44 6.66 15.65 -5.81
CA GLY A 44 6.17 15.65 -4.43
C GLY A 44 4.70 15.30 -4.29
N LEU A 45 3.87 15.31 -5.35
CA LEU A 45 2.49 14.82 -5.28
C LEU A 45 2.38 13.33 -5.67
N THR A 46 1.69 12.54 -4.86
CA THR A 46 1.26 11.18 -5.22
C THR A 46 -0.23 11.01 -4.95
N ILE A 47 -0.92 10.35 -5.88
CA ILE A 47 -2.33 10.01 -5.74
C ILE A 47 -2.48 8.53 -6.02
N ASP A 48 -2.91 7.78 -5.00
CA ASP A 48 -3.04 6.33 -5.05
C ASP A 48 -4.50 5.93 -4.78
N ARG A 49 -5.01 4.95 -5.53
CA ARG A 49 -6.28 4.28 -5.23
C ARG A 49 -6.00 3.00 -4.45
N TYR A 50 -6.78 2.77 -3.40
CA TYR A 50 -6.87 1.48 -2.70
C TYR A 50 -8.35 1.14 -2.48
N GLY A 51 -8.95 0.36 -3.39
CA GLY A 51 -10.37 0.04 -3.31
C GLY A 51 -11.23 1.30 -3.48
N ASP A 52 -11.95 1.67 -2.41
CA ASP A 52 -12.75 2.89 -2.31
C ASP A 52 -11.98 4.10 -1.76
N LEU A 53 -10.71 3.96 -1.36
CA LEU A 53 -9.88 5.05 -0.86
C LEU A 53 -9.12 5.72 -2.01
N LEU A 54 -9.21 7.05 -2.07
CA LEU A 54 -8.30 7.91 -2.82
C LEU A 54 -7.33 8.55 -1.83
N LEU A 55 -6.08 8.09 -1.80
CA LEU A 55 -5.06 8.60 -0.89
C LEU A 55 -4.18 9.61 -1.62
N VAL A 56 -4.33 10.88 -1.25
CA VAL A 56 -3.51 11.99 -1.76
C VAL A 56 -2.41 12.26 -0.75
N GLN A 57 -1.16 12.22 -1.19
CA GLN A 57 -0.01 12.56 -0.34
C GLN A 57 0.87 13.59 -1.02
N THR A 58 1.40 14.52 -0.21
CA THR A 58 2.44 15.44 -0.66
C THR A 58 3.72 15.31 0.14
N PHE A 59 4.85 15.53 -0.53
CA PHE A 59 6.19 15.53 0.03
C PHE A 59 6.89 16.84 -0.37
N HIS A 60 7.77 17.35 0.50
CA HIS A 60 8.50 18.61 0.36
C HIS A 60 7.66 19.91 0.35
N ALA A 61 6.52 19.94 -0.35
CA ALA A 61 5.60 21.07 -0.42
C ALA A 61 4.16 20.60 -0.21
N ALA A 62 3.37 21.33 0.59
CA ALA A 62 1.95 21.05 0.74
C ALA A 62 1.18 21.47 -0.52
N LEU A 63 0.03 20.83 -0.78
CA LEU A 63 -0.96 21.40 -1.71
C LEU A 63 -1.41 22.76 -1.20
N ASP A 64 -1.61 23.71 -2.10
CA ASP A 64 -2.28 24.95 -1.74
C ASP A 64 -3.79 24.73 -1.53
N GLY A 65 -4.51 25.79 -1.14
CA GLY A 65 -5.95 25.72 -0.87
C GLY A 65 -6.83 25.48 -2.10
N HIS A 66 -6.29 25.63 -3.32
CA HIS A 66 -7.02 25.51 -4.58
C HIS A 66 -6.81 24.14 -5.25
N ASP A 67 -5.58 23.63 -5.23
CA ASP A 67 -5.21 22.35 -5.86
C ASP A 67 -5.97 21.17 -5.27
N ARG A 68 -6.18 21.17 -3.95
CA ARG A 68 -6.84 20.05 -3.25
C ARG A 68 -8.30 19.88 -3.70
N PRO A 69 -9.18 20.90 -3.62
CA PRO A 69 -10.54 20.80 -4.15
C PRO A 69 -10.58 20.40 -5.63
N GLU A 70 -9.60 20.84 -6.42
CA GLU A 70 -9.52 20.51 -7.84
C GLU A 70 -9.22 19.01 -8.07
N ILE A 71 -8.24 18.45 -7.36
CA ILE A 71 -7.95 17.01 -7.35
C ILE A 71 -9.18 16.20 -6.92
N GLU A 72 -9.83 16.61 -5.83
CA GLU A 72 -11.03 15.94 -5.30
C GLU A 72 -12.17 15.95 -6.33
N ALA A 73 -12.45 17.10 -6.95
CA ALA A 73 -13.50 17.24 -7.97
C ALA A 73 -13.19 16.43 -9.23
N PHE A 74 -11.94 16.43 -9.70
CA PHE A 74 -11.51 15.67 -10.87
C PHE A 74 -11.76 14.17 -10.67
N TYR A 75 -11.28 13.59 -9.57
CA TYR A 75 -11.45 12.16 -9.33
C TYR A 75 -12.87 11.79 -8.90
N ALA A 76 -13.63 12.68 -8.26
CA ALA A 76 -15.06 12.42 -8.00
C ALA A 76 -15.86 12.27 -9.31
N ALA A 77 -15.50 13.02 -10.35
CA ALA A 77 -16.11 12.89 -11.68
C ALA A 77 -15.59 11.67 -12.45
N ALA A 78 -14.27 11.45 -12.45
CA ALA A 78 -13.64 10.38 -13.23
C ALA A 78 -13.82 8.97 -12.63
N LEU A 79 -13.84 8.88 -11.29
CA LEU A 79 -13.92 7.64 -10.51
C LEU A 79 -14.90 7.84 -9.34
N PRO A 80 -16.21 7.80 -9.59
CA PRO A 80 -17.21 8.10 -8.56
C PRO A 80 -17.19 7.10 -7.41
N GLY A 81 -17.50 7.58 -6.21
CA GLY A 81 -17.62 6.75 -4.99
C GLY A 81 -16.34 6.58 -4.17
N LEU A 82 -15.24 7.24 -4.55
CA LEU A 82 -14.01 7.22 -3.76
C LEU A 82 -14.08 8.19 -2.57
N VAL A 83 -13.55 7.77 -1.42
CA VAL A 83 -13.32 8.61 -0.25
C VAL A 83 -11.92 9.20 -0.35
N CYS A 84 -11.82 10.52 -0.49
CA CYS A 84 -10.53 11.21 -0.57
C CYS A 84 -9.96 11.54 0.82
N ILE A 85 -8.73 11.09 1.09
CA ILE A 85 -7.96 11.46 2.28
C ILE A 85 -6.65 12.11 1.84
N TYR A 86 -6.44 13.34 2.29
CA TYR A 86 -5.20 14.08 2.05
C TYR A 86 -4.26 14.05 3.26
N ASN A 87 -3.03 13.61 3.04
CA ASN A 87 -1.94 13.62 3.99
C ASN A 87 -0.81 14.54 3.51
N ASP A 88 -0.66 15.68 4.17
CA ASP A 88 0.50 16.55 4.01
C ASP A 88 1.70 15.94 4.74
N ARG A 89 2.69 15.45 3.99
CA ARG A 89 3.97 14.91 4.49
C ARG A 89 5.15 15.81 4.08
N SER A 90 4.90 17.10 3.86
CA SER A 90 5.90 18.05 3.36
C SER A 90 7.02 18.41 4.34
N ARG A 91 6.82 18.18 5.64
CA ARG A 91 7.73 18.57 6.72
C ARG A 91 8.79 17.48 7.01
N ALA A 92 9.66 17.77 8.00
CA ALA A 92 10.74 16.88 8.41
C ALA A 92 10.26 15.45 8.74
N ASN A 93 11.05 14.46 8.33
CA ASN A 93 10.77 13.03 8.49
C ASN A 93 9.48 12.55 7.79
N SER A 94 8.90 13.34 6.87
CA SER A 94 7.70 12.99 6.10
C SER A 94 6.53 12.52 6.95
N ARG A 95 6.37 13.06 8.17
CA ARG A 95 5.22 12.79 9.02
C ARG A 95 4.00 13.54 8.49
N VAL A 96 2.81 12.96 8.68
CA VAL A 96 1.54 13.64 8.40
C VAL A 96 1.38 14.81 9.37
N VAL A 97 1.26 16.03 8.85
CA VAL A 97 1.20 17.25 9.69
C VAL A 97 -0.13 17.99 9.62
N ASN A 98 -0.93 17.80 8.57
CA ASN A 98 -2.19 18.50 8.44
C ASN A 98 -3.26 17.91 9.39
N PRO A 99 -3.93 18.74 10.21
CA PRO A 99 -5.05 18.29 11.02
C PRO A 99 -6.23 17.90 10.11
N LEU A 100 -7.09 17.04 10.64
CA LEU A 100 -8.39 16.73 10.03
C LEU A 100 -9.50 17.01 11.04
N PRO A 101 -10.68 17.48 10.59
CA PRO A 101 -11.90 17.42 11.38
C PRO A 101 -12.16 16.01 11.91
N ALA A 102 -12.86 15.88 13.04
CA ALA A 102 -13.02 14.61 13.74
C ALA A 102 -13.70 13.54 12.88
N GLU A 103 -14.72 13.93 12.12
CA GLU A 103 -15.45 13.08 11.19
C GLU A 103 -14.58 12.60 10.03
N VAL A 104 -13.73 13.46 9.48
CA VAL A 104 -12.80 13.10 8.38
C VAL A 104 -11.67 12.22 8.92
N LEU A 105 -11.20 12.47 10.15
CA LEU A 105 -10.20 11.63 10.81
C LEU A 105 -10.76 10.22 11.06
N ALA A 106 -12.01 10.11 11.49
CA ALA A 106 -12.67 8.81 11.68
C ALA A 106 -12.75 8.03 10.35
N GLU A 107 -13.13 8.69 9.25
CA GLU A 107 -13.14 8.07 7.91
C GLU A 107 -11.74 7.72 7.40
N ALA A 108 -10.71 8.50 7.74
CA ALA A 108 -9.31 8.22 7.41
C ALA A 108 -8.77 7.01 8.16
N GLN A 109 -9.18 6.81 9.42
CA GLN A 109 -8.75 5.72 10.29
C GLN A 109 -9.60 4.46 10.14
N LYS A 110 -10.68 4.49 9.37
CA LYS A 110 -11.52 3.32 9.08
C LYS A 110 -10.72 2.31 8.23
N PRO A 111 -10.55 1.04 8.68
CA PRO A 111 -10.00 -0.01 7.83
C PRO A 111 -10.88 -0.21 6.59
N ARG A 112 -10.24 -0.31 5.43
CA ARG A 112 -10.87 -0.56 4.13
C ARG A 112 -10.23 -1.77 3.50
N GLU A 113 -11.02 -2.56 2.81
CA GLU A 113 -10.51 -3.69 2.03
C GLU A 113 -10.29 -3.27 0.58
N PHE A 114 -9.24 -3.80 -0.04
CA PHE A 114 -8.98 -3.68 -1.47
C PHE A 114 -8.41 -4.99 -2.01
N HIS A 115 -8.42 -5.13 -3.33
CA HIS A 115 -7.94 -6.32 -4.03
C HIS A 115 -6.71 -6.00 -4.87
N GLU A 116 -5.76 -6.94 -4.89
CA GLU A 116 -4.65 -6.96 -5.83
C GLU A 116 -4.34 -8.41 -6.22
N LEU A 117 -4.40 -8.74 -7.51
CA LEU A 117 -4.15 -10.08 -8.06
C LEU A 117 -5.09 -11.15 -7.48
N GLY A 118 -6.36 -10.80 -7.25
CA GLY A 118 -7.34 -11.67 -6.61
C GLY A 118 -7.10 -11.94 -5.11
N LEU A 119 -6.15 -11.24 -4.50
CA LEU A 119 -5.88 -11.28 -3.06
C LEU A 119 -6.49 -10.06 -2.36
N ARG A 120 -7.01 -10.28 -1.15
CA ARG A 120 -7.63 -9.24 -0.32
C ARG A 120 -6.65 -8.70 0.70
N TYR A 121 -6.62 -7.38 0.85
CA TYR A 121 -5.76 -6.67 1.80
C TYR A 121 -6.51 -5.52 2.47
N LEU A 122 -6.02 -5.09 3.63
CA LEU A 122 -6.49 -3.94 4.36
C LEU A 122 -5.63 -2.70 4.07
N VAL A 123 -6.26 -1.53 4.13
CA VAL A 123 -5.62 -0.22 4.16
C VAL A 123 -6.32 0.71 5.15
N GLN A 124 -5.61 1.71 5.65
CA GLN A 124 -6.17 2.89 6.32
C GLN A 124 -5.56 4.14 5.67
N GLY A 125 -6.36 5.19 5.47
CA GLY A 125 -5.84 6.47 4.97
C GLY A 125 -4.94 7.18 5.98
N ARG A 126 -5.19 6.97 7.28
CA ARG A 126 -4.32 7.38 8.39
C ARG A 126 -4.28 6.32 9.47
N HIS A 127 -3.08 6.04 9.96
CA HIS A 127 -2.82 5.15 11.08
C HIS A 127 -1.60 5.64 11.86
N ALA A 128 -1.16 4.91 12.89
CA ALA A 128 0.01 5.29 13.70
C ALA A 128 1.35 5.22 12.93
N GLY A 129 1.37 4.51 11.79
CA GLY A 129 2.51 4.45 10.87
C GLY A 129 2.40 5.51 9.79
N GLN A 130 3.43 5.63 8.94
CA GLN A 130 3.48 6.70 7.94
C GLN A 130 3.09 6.24 6.54
N ASP A 131 3.46 5.02 6.18
CA ASP A 131 3.28 4.50 4.82
C ASP A 131 2.02 3.65 4.72
N PRO A 132 1.37 3.63 3.54
CA PRO A 132 0.20 2.78 3.31
C PRO A 132 0.50 1.32 3.67
N TRP A 133 -0.52 0.58 4.08
CA TRP A 133 -0.38 -0.83 4.47
C TRP A 133 0.01 -1.78 3.33
N LEU A 134 0.13 -1.33 2.08
CA LEU A 134 0.73 -2.09 0.99
C LEU A 134 1.43 -1.14 0.02
N PHE A 135 2.67 -1.45 -0.35
CA PHE A 135 3.39 -0.71 -1.39
C PHE A 135 3.00 -1.22 -2.79
N LEU A 136 2.39 -0.35 -3.59
CA LEU A 136 1.80 -0.69 -4.90
C LEU A 136 2.83 -0.92 -6.01
N ASP A 137 4.05 -0.42 -5.84
CA ASP A 137 5.19 -0.66 -6.73
C ASP A 137 5.64 -2.13 -6.69
N MET A 138 5.51 -2.80 -5.55
CA MET A 138 5.85 -4.21 -5.36
C MET A 138 4.80 -5.20 -5.92
N ARG A 139 3.78 -4.74 -6.65
CA ARG A 139 2.78 -5.62 -7.31
C ARG A 139 3.43 -6.61 -8.26
N ALA A 140 4.39 -6.16 -9.07
CA ALA A 140 5.12 -7.05 -9.99
C ALA A 140 5.87 -8.15 -9.23
N GLY A 141 6.51 -7.80 -8.10
CA GLY A 141 7.15 -8.76 -7.21
C GLY A 141 6.17 -9.75 -6.61
N ARG A 142 5.01 -9.28 -6.10
CA ARG A 142 3.95 -10.16 -5.57
C ARG A 142 3.38 -11.09 -6.66
N ARG A 143 3.19 -10.61 -7.88
CA ARG A 143 2.78 -11.44 -9.04
C ARG A 143 3.79 -12.54 -9.34
N ARG A 144 5.09 -12.21 -9.33
CA ARG A 144 6.15 -13.20 -9.54
C ARG A 144 6.15 -14.27 -8.45
N VAL A 145 6.03 -13.86 -7.19
CA VAL A 145 5.97 -14.77 -6.04
C VAL A 145 4.76 -15.71 -6.16
N LEU A 146 3.57 -15.19 -6.50
CA LEU A 146 2.37 -15.99 -6.74
C LEU A 146 2.60 -17.11 -7.76
N GLN A 147 3.34 -16.82 -8.84
CA GLN A 147 3.59 -17.76 -9.93
C GLN A 147 4.67 -18.81 -9.59
N GLU A 148 5.57 -18.51 -8.66
CA GLU A 148 6.78 -19.32 -8.45
C GLU A 148 6.85 -20.02 -7.09
N ALA A 149 5.92 -19.75 -6.17
CA ALA A 149 6.00 -20.22 -4.81
C ALA A 149 5.61 -21.70 -4.63
N ALA A 150 4.96 -22.32 -5.61
CA ALA A 150 4.43 -23.69 -5.53
C ALA A 150 5.45 -24.70 -4.97
N GLY A 151 5.09 -25.36 -3.87
CA GLY A 151 5.91 -26.38 -3.18
C GLY A 151 7.14 -25.86 -2.44
N LYS A 152 7.46 -24.56 -2.51
CA LYS A 152 8.65 -23.99 -1.88
C LYS A 152 8.43 -23.62 -0.41
N SER A 153 9.54 -23.48 0.31
CA SER A 153 9.58 -22.83 1.62
C SER A 153 10.02 -21.37 1.45
N VAL A 154 9.25 -20.43 1.99
CA VAL A 154 9.49 -18.99 1.82
C VAL A 154 9.73 -18.33 3.17
N LEU A 155 10.86 -17.63 3.28
CA LEU A 155 11.18 -16.71 4.39
C LEU A 155 11.03 -15.27 3.89
N ASN A 156 10.00 -14.58 4.37
CA ASN A 156 9.72 -13.18 4.08
C ASN A 156 10.27 -12.31 5.21
N LEU A 157 11.40 -11.64 4.96
CA LEU A 157 12.06 -10.74 5.92
C LEU A 157 11.61 -9.30 5.67
N PHE A 158 11.59 -8.49 6.73
CA PHE A 158 11.02 -7.14 6.68
C PHE A 158 9.59 -7.20 6.12
N ALA A 159 8.82 -8.15 6.65
CA ALA A 159 7.58 -8.61 6.06
C ALA A 159 6.50 -7.53 6.02
N TYR A 160 6.61 -6.49 6.83
CA TYR A 160 5.63 -5.43 7.00
C TYR A 160 4.24 -6.03 7.28
N THR A 161 3.25 -5.71 6.45
CA THR A 161 1.88 -6.26 6.50
C THR A 161 1.74 -7.59 5.75
N CYS A 162 2.85 -8.28 5.54
CA CYS A 162 2.97 -9.66 5.05
C CYS A 162 2.49 -9.90 3.61
N GLY A 163 2.41 -8.87 2.76
CA GLY A 163 1.92 -8.99 1.38
C GLY A 163 2.63 -10.06 0.53
N ILE A 164 3.97 -10.14 0.61
CA ILE A 164 4.75 -11.19 -0.09
C ILE A 164 4.45 -12.59 0.47
N GLY A 165 4.35 -12.73 1.79
CA GLY A 165 4.03 -14.02 2.42
C GLY A 165 2.64 -14.53 2.07
N ILE A 166 1.65 -13.63 1.99
CA ILE A 166 0.28 -13.96 1.57
C ILE A 166 0.27 -14.39 0.09
N ALA A 167 0.95 -13.65 -0.78
CA ALA A 167 1.14 -14.01 -2.19
C ALA A 167 1.81 -15.39 -2.33
N ALA A 168 2.86 -15.68 -1.56
CA ALA A 168 3.55 -16.97 -1.59
C ALA A 168 2.62 -18.12 -1.18
N ALA A 169 1.86 -17.95 -0.11
CA ALA A 169 0.93 -18.98 0.37
C ALA A 169 -0.20 -19.25 -0.62
N LYS A 170 -0.79 -18.19 -1.20
CA LYS A 170 -1.80 -18.36 -2.25
C LYS A 170 -1.22 -19.02 -3.50
N GLY A 171 0.03 -18.71 -3.84
CA GLY A 171 0.81 -19.35 -4.91
C GLY A 171 1.22 -20.80 -4.64
N GLY A 172 0.80 -21.38 -3.52
CA GLY A 172 1.02 -22.80 -3.21
C GLY A 172 2.34 -23.11 -2.50
N ALA A 173 2.97 -22.14 -1.84
CA ALA A 173 4.10 -22.43 -0.94
C ALA A 173 3.74 -23.51 0.08
N ALA A 174 4.69 -24.42 0.35
CA ALA A 174 4.55 -25.44 1.39
C ALA A 174 4.67 -24.82 2.79
N HIS A 175 5.55 -23.82 2.93
CA HIS A 175 5.80 -23.11 4.18
C HIS A 175 6.04 -21.63 3.93
N VAL A 176 5.50 -20.76 4.79
CA VAL A 176 5.74 -19.32 4.78
C VAL A 176 6.01 -18.83 6.20
N VAL A 177 7.13 -18.13 6.38
CA VAL A 177 7.49 -17.44 7.61
C VAL A 177 7.63 -15.95 7.31
N ASN A 178 6.83 -15.12 7.97
CA ASN A 178 6.93 -13.66 7.94
C ASN A 178 7.71 -13.19 9.17
N VAL A 179 8.75 -12.38 8.97
CA VAL A 179 9.54 -11.79 10.04
C VAL A 179 9.47 -10.27 9.91
N ASP A 180 9.05 -9.59 10.97
CA ASP A 180 9.08 -8.13 11.03
C ASP A 180 9.35 -7.64 12.46
N PHE A 181 9.98 -6.48 12.57
CA PHE A 181 10.28 -5.86 13.86
C PHE A 181 9.06 -5.16 14.46
N ALA A 182 8.11 -4.70 13.64
CA ALA A 182 6.94 -3.99 14.14
C ALA A 182 5.77 -4.95 14.35
N GLU A 183 5.44 -5.23 15.61
CA GLU A 183 4.29 -6.05 15.98
C GLU A 183 2.96 -5.50 15.40
N SER A 184 2.82 -4.17 15.31
CA SER A 184 1.65 -3.53 14.69
C SER A 184 1.48 -3.91 13.22
N ASN A 185 2.58 -4.05 12.48
CA ASN A 185 2.54 -4.43 11.06
C ASN A 185 2.20 -5.92 10.92
N LEU A 186 2.77 -6.78 11.77
CA LEU A 186 2.41 -8.19 11.83
C LEU A 186 0.94 -8.41 12.22
N LYS A 187 0.36 -7.55 13.06
CA LYS A 187 -1.07 -7.60 13.37
C LYS A 187 -1.91 -7.39 12.11
N VAL A 188 -1.64 -6.34 11.33
CA VAL A 188 -2.30 -6.10 10.04
C VAL A 188 -2.04 -7.27 9.08
N GLY A 189 -0.82 -7.81 9.04
CA GLY A 189 -0.49 -8.98 8.21
C GLY A 189 -1.25 -10.25 8.59
N LYS A 190 -1.53 -10.47 9.88
CA LYS A 190 -2.40 -11.56 10.35
C LYS A 190 -3.85 -11.33 9.92
N ASP A 191 -4.33 -10.09 9.96
CA ASP A 191 -5.68 -9.74 9.51
C ASP A 191 -5.80 -9.93 7.98
N ASN A 192 -4.83 -9.45 7.20
CA ASN A 192 -4.75 -9.72 5.76
C ASN A 192 -4.74 -11.22 5.45
N ALA A 193 -3.99 -12.02 6.19
CA ALA A 193 -3.97 -13.47 5.98
C ALA A 193 -5.33 -14.13 6.23
N ARG A 194 -6.15 -13.61 7.17
CA ARG A 194 -7.51 -14.10 7.44
C ARG A 194 -8.52 -13.73 6.37
N LEU A 195 -8.28 -12.66 5.61
CA LEU A 195 -9.16 -12.26 4.50
C LEU A 195 -9.09 -13.21 3.30
N ASN A 196 -8.08 -14.07 3.26
CA ASN A 196 -7.78 -14.92 2.10
C ASN A 196 -7.92 -16.40 2.47
N ASP A 197 -8.53 -17.18 1.58
CA ASP A 197 -8.55 -18.63 1.66
C ASP A 197 -7.16 -19.17 1.27
N LEU A 198 -6.27 -19.24 2.25
CA LEU A 198 -4.90 -19.72 2.09
C LEU A 198 -4.83 -21.23 2.36
N PRO A 199 -4.11 -22.00 1.53
CA PRO A 199 -4.00 -23.46 1.67
C PRO A 199 -3.14 -23.88 2.88
N ILE A 200 -2.40 -22.95 3.46
CA ILE A 200 -1.51 -23.18 4.59
C ILE A 200 -1.65 -22.07 5.63
N ARG A 201 -1.34 -22.40 6.89
CA ARG A 201 -1.22 -21.41 7.95
C ARG A 201 0.15 -20.74 7.90
N LEU A 202 0.17 -19.41 7.83
CA LEU A 202 1.42 -18.63 7.86
C LEU A 202 2.01 -18.58 9.27
N ARG A 203 3.34 -18.53 9.36
CA ARG A 203 4.06 -18.21 10.60
C ARG A 203 4.42 -16.73 10.63
N PHE A 204 4.36 -16.13 11.80
CA PHE A 204 4.68 -14.72 12.04
C PHE A 204 5.66 -14.65 13.21
N VAL A 205 6.80 -14.01 12.99
CA VAL A 205 7.89 -13.87 13.96
C VAL A 205 8.14 -12.39 14.19
N HIS A 206 7.83 -11.93 15.39
CA HIS A 206 8.20 -10.59 15.84
C HIS A 206 9.67 -10.63 16.27
N SER A 207 10.56 -10.12 15.43
CA SER A 207 12.01 -10.13 15.67
C SER A 207 12.69 -9.12 14.75
N ASP A 208 13.86 -8.65 15.17
CA ASP A 208 14.84 -8.13 14.23
C ASP A 208 15.17 -9.19 13.16
N ALA A 209 15.32 -8.76 11.91
CA ALA A 209 15.51 -9.66 10.77
C ALA A 209 16.86 -10.38 10.83
N PHE A 210 17.93 -9.70 11.30
CA PHE A 210 19.25 -10.31 11.41
C PHE A 210 19.28 -11.35 12.54
N ALA A 211 18.68 -11.04 13.68
CA ALA A 211 18.53 -12.00 14.77
C ALA A 211 17.77 -13.25 14.30
N ALA A 212 16.65 -13.09 13.60
CA ALA A 212 15.87 -14.21 13.07
C ALA A 212 16.67 -15.05 12.05
N MET A 213 17.34 -14.40 11.10
CA MET A 213 18.18 -15.08 10.11
C MET A 213 19.29 -15.92 10.77
N ARG A 214 19.99 -15.36 11.77
CA ARG A 214 21.05 -16.09 12.48
C ARG A 214 20.53 -17.33 13.19
N GLN A 215 19.37 -17.22 13.84
CA GLN A 215 18.74 -18.35 14.51
C GLN A 215 18.31 -19.42 13.51
N LEU A 216 17.67 -19.03 12.40
CA LEU A 216 17.24 -19.95 11.35
C LEU A 216 18.43 -20.62 10.61
N ALA A 217 19.57 -19.93 10.53
CA ALA A 217 20.81 -20.47 9.98
C ALA A 217 21.62 -21.32 10.98
N GLY A 218 21.17 -21.47 12.23
CA GLY A 218 21.87 -22.24 13.26
C GLY A 218 23.13 -21.59 13.83
N ILE A 219 23.35 -20.28 13.58
CA ILE A 219 24.56 -19.54 13.97
C ILE A 219 24.46 -19.04 15.43
N GLY A 220 23.25 -19.01 16.01
CA GLY A 220 23.02 -18.47 17.36
C GLY A 220 23.15 -16.94 17.42
N GLN A 221 22.81 -16.34 18.56
CA GLN A 221 23.00 -14.89 18.75
C GLN A 221 24.45 -14.57 19.17
N PRO A 222 24.99 -13.40 18.78
CA PRO A 222 26.27 -12.95 19.33
C PRO A 222 26.19 -12.92 20.86
N GLY A 223 27.29 -13.26 21.54
CA GLY A 223 27.38 -13.00 22.98
C GLY A 223 27.22 -11.49 23.23
N MET A 224 26.57 -11.12 24.33
CA MET A 224 26.56 -9.72 24.77
C MET A 224 28.01 -9.30 25.05
N VAL A 225 28.47 -8.26 24.34
CA VAL A 225 29.73 -7.58 24.64
C VAL A 225 29.45 -6.46 25.63
#